data_AF-A0A644VQC3-F1
#
_entry.id   AF-A0A644VQC3-F1
#
_cell.length_a   1.000
_cell.length_b   1.000
_cell.length_c   1.000
_cell.angle_alpha   90.00
_cell.angle_beta   90.00
_cell.angle_gamma   90.00
#
_symmetry.space_group_name_H-M   'P 1'
#
loop_
_entity.id
_entity.type
_entity.pdbx_description
1 polymer ?
#
loop_
_entity_poly.entity_id
_entity_poly.type
_entity_poly.pdbx_seq_one_letter_code
_entity_poly.pdbx_strand_id
1 'polypeptide(L)'
;MDMAFKDIYDYKVIYGEFKYKVSNWNKERRIVVKIEKPEGQMCYNYTFVINNMTSTPKGVIMFYSNRGAMENFIKESKKGFDFNSLSSTNYIANKLQLAMLSYNFNN
;
A
#
# COMPACT_ATOMS: atom_id res chain seq x y z
N MET A 1 -36.15 -16.73 -9.53
CA MET A 1 -36.09 -15.52 -8.70
C MET A 1 -34.83 -15.44 -7.85
N ASP A 2 -34.00 -16.50 -7.75
CA ASP A 2 -32.79 -16.51 -6.88
C ASP A 2 -31.48 -16.01 -7.50
N MET A 3 -31.43 -15.74 -8.80
CA MET A 3 -30.17 -15.41 -9.47
C MET A 3 -29.76 -13.93 -9.31
N ALA A 4 -30.74 -13.01 -9.16
CA ALA A 4 -30.48 -11.57 -9.08
C ALA A 4 -30.02 -11.09 -7.69
N PHE A 5 -30.43 -11.80 -6.62
CA PHE A 5 -30.02 -11.44 -5.26
C PHE A 5 -28.56 -11.81 -4.98
N LYS A 6 -28.03 -12.85 -5.64
CA LYS A 6 -26.67 -13.34 -5.44
C LYS A 6 -25.60 -12.36 -5.95
N ASP A 7 -25.88 -11.66 -7.05
CA ASP A 7 -24.97 -10.65 -7.62
C ASP A 7 -24.82 -9.39 -6.75
N ILE A 8 -25.79 -9.12 -5.86
CA ILE A 8 -25.71 -7.97 -4.95
C ILE A 8 -24.70 -8.21 -3.83
N TYR A 9 -24.38 -9.46 -3.51
CA TYR A 9 -23.45 -9.82 -2.45
C TYR A 9 -22.05 -10.18 -2.94
N ASP A 10 -21.85 -10.31 -4.25
CA ASP A 10 -20.57 -10.76 -4.80
C ASP A 10 -19.46 -9.70 -4.69
N TYR A 11 -18.25 -10.17 -4.42
CA TYR A 11 -17.07 -9.34 -4.29
C TYR A 11 -16.62 -8.84 -5.67
N LYS A 12 -16.56 -7.52 -5.84
CA LYS A 12 -16.15 -6.93 -7.12
C LYS A 12 -15.14 -5.82 -6.95
N VAL A 13 -14.07 -5.88 -7.73
CA VAL A 13 -13.05 -4.83 -7.80
C VAL A 13 -12.91 -4.32 -9.22
N ILE A 14 -12.98 -3.00 -9.36
CA ILE A 14 -12.78 -2.30 -10.62
C ILE A 14 -11.60 -1.35 -10.45
N TYR A 15 -10.71 -1.36 -11.43
CA TYR A 15 -9.61 -0.42 -11.52
C TYR A 15 -9.87 0.55 -12.68
N GLY A 16 -9.76 1.83 -12.41
CA GLY A 16 -9.90 2.89 -13.38
C GLY A 16 -8.71 3.84 -13.36
N GLU A 17 -8.57 4.62 -14.42
CA GLU A 17 -7.65 5.74 -14.47
C GLU A 17 -8.26 6.90 -15.22
N PHE A 18 -7.93 8.11 -14.79
CA PHE A 18 -8.24 9.32 -15.52
C PHE A 18 -7.20 10.38 -15.21
N LYS A 19 -7.15 11.41 -16.04
CA LYS A 19 -6.34 12.58 -15.75
C LYS A 19 -7.24 13.67 -15.19
N TYR A 20 -6.72 14.38 -14.20
CA TYR A 20 -7.45 15.47 -13.56
C TYR A 20 -6.49 16.58 -13.16
N LYS A 21 -6.96 17.82 -13.34
CA LYS A 21 -6.25 19.03 -12.94
C LYS A 21 -7.08 19.74 -11.89
N VAL A 22 -6.57 19.75 -10.66
CA VAL A 22 -7.09 20.61 -9.59
C VAL A 22 -6.73 22.05 -9.93
N SER A 23 -7.58 23.02 -9.55
CA SER A 23 -7.36 24.46 -9.77
C SER A 23 -5.97 24.94 -9.33
N ASN A 24 -5.45 24.40 -8.23
CA ASN A 24 -4.16 24.77 -7.65
C ASN A 24 -2.94 24.03 -8.26
N TRP A 25 -3.12 23.20 -9.28
CA TRP A 25 -2.02 22.47 -9.91
C TRP A 25 -1.63 23.09 -11.25
N ASN A 26 -0.33 23.32 -11.45
CA ASN A 26 0.19 23.83 -12.73
C ASN A 26 -0.07 22.85 -13.88
N LYS A 27 -0.06 21.54 -13.60
CA LYS A 27 -0.22 20.47 -14.58
C LYS A 27 -1.27 19.45 -14.18
N GLU A 28 -1.94 18.91 -15.19
CA GLU A 28 -2.81 17.76 -15.04
C GLU A 28 -2.01 16.54 -14.56
N ARG A 29 -2.59 15.74 -13.67
CA ARG A 29 -1.94 14.52 -13.15
C ARG A 29 -2.83 13.32 -13.38
N ARG A 30 -2.20 12.16 -13.54
CA ARG A 30 -2.88 10.86 -13.63
C ARG A 30 -3.34 10.45 -12.22
N ILE A 31 -4.61 10.09 -12.14
CA ILE A 31 -5.27 9.56 -10.95
C ILE A 31 -5.70 8.14 -11.27
N VAL A 32 -5.25 7.20 -10.44
CA VAL A 32 -5.64 5.79 -10.48
C VAL A 32 -6.68 5.58 -9.39
N VAL A 33 -7.75 4.87 -9.72
CA VAL A 33 -8.85 4.59 -8.79
C VAL A 33 -9.05 3.09 -8.67
N LYS A 34 -9.18 2.63 -7.43
CA LYS A 34 -9.70 1.30 -7.10
C LYS A 34 -11.08 1.49 -6.48
N ILE A 35 -12.07 0.83 -7.06
CA ILE A 35 -13.42 0.74 -6.52
C ILE A 35 -13.61 -0.70 -6.08
N GLU A 36 -13.83 -0.91 -4.80
CA GLU A 36 -14.01 -2.23 -4.21
C GLU A 36 -15.38 -2.31 -3.56
N LYS A 37 -16.11 -3.38 -3.88
CA LYS A 37 -17.35 -3.74 -3.23
C LYS A 37 -17.08 -4.97 -2.35
N PRO A 38 -16.95 -4.79 -1.02
CA PRO A 38 -16.81 -5.91 -0.12
C PRO A 38 -18.09 -6.75 -0.06
N GLU A 39 -17.94 -8.06 0.09
CA GLU A 39 -19.07 -8.97 0.27
C GLU A 39 -19.86 -8.60 1.54
N GLY A 40 -21.19 -8.62 1.44
CA GLY A 40 -22.07 -8.27 2.57
C GLY A 40 -22.28 -6.77 2.81
N GLN A 41 -21.66 -5.88 2.03
CA GLN A 41 -21.85 -4.42 2.15
C GLN A 41 -22.41 -3.80 0.87
N MET A 42 -23.33 -2.85 1.04
CA MET A 42 -23.90 -2.06 -0.07
C MET A 42 -23.02 -0.87 -0.46
N CYS A 43 -22.08 -0.46 0.39
CA CYS A 43 -21.22 0.69 0.16
C CYS A 43 -19.96 0.31 -0.63
N TYR A 44 -19.58 1.16 -1.58
CA TYR A 44 -18.33 1.02 -2.33
C TYR A 44 -17.19 1.71 -1.59
N ASN A 45 -16.06 1.02 -1.50
CA ASN A 45 -14.80 1.60 -1.04
C ASN A 45 -14.05 2.20 -2.22
N TYR A 46 -13.76 3.48 -2.14
CA TYR A 46 -13.02 4.22 -3.16
C TYR A 46 -11.61 4.55 -2.67
N THR A 47 -10.60 4.12 -3.43
CA THR A 47 -9.21 4.48 -3.19
C THR A 47 -8.67 5.24 -4.37
N PHE A 48 -8.25 6.49 -4.14
CA PHE A 48 -7.66 7.36 -5.16
C PHE A 48 -6.16 7.51 -4.92
N VAL A 49 -5.37 7.27 -5.97
CA VAL A 49 -3.91 7.41 -5.94
C VAL A 49 -3.48 8.32 -7.07
N ILE A 50 -2.88 9.46 -6.73
CA ILE A 50 -2.26 10.35 -7.71
C ILE A 50 -0.88 9.81 -8.02
N ASN A 51 -0.59 9.54 -9.29
CA ASN A 51 0.67 8.92 -9.68
C ASN A 51 1.18 9.45 -11.02
N ASN A 52 2.50 9.50 -11.19
CA ASN A 52 3.17 9.80 -12.46
C ASN A 52 3.82 8.58 -13.13
N MET A 53 3.80 7.39 -12.51
CA MET A 53 4.30 6.17 -13.15
C MET A 53 3.44 5.79 -14.36
N THR A 54 4.03 5.09 -15.33
CA THR A 54 3.37 4.61 -16.56
C THR A 54 2.79 3.19 -16.43
N SER A 55 2.92 2.55 -15.25
CA SER A 55 2.44 1.19 -14.98
C SER A 55 0.91 1.07 -15.01
N THR A 56 0.38 -0.15 -15.11
CA THR A 56 -1.08 -0.41 -15.12
C THR A 56 -1.75 0.05 -13.80
N PRO A 57 -3.03 0.44 -13.83
CA PRO A 57 -3.79 0.85 -12.63
C PRO A 57 -3.66 -0.14 -11.46
N LYS A 58 -3.80 -1.44 -11.74
CA LYS A 58 -3.62 -2.50 -10.74
C LYS A 58 -2.20 -2.55 -10.18
N GLY A 59 -1.18 -2.40 -11.04
CA GLY A 59 0.23 -2.38 -10.63
C GLY A 59 0.56 -1.19 -9.72
N VAL A 60 0.00 -0.01 -10.03
CA VAL A 60 0.14 1.18 -9.19
C VAL A 60 -0.46 0.94 -7.81
N ILE A 61 -1.68 0.42 -7.73
CA ILE A 61 -2.32 0.14 -6.45
C ILE A 61 -1.51 -0.89 -5.65
N MET A 62 -1.06 -1.97 -6.29
CA MET A 62 -0.23 -2.98 -5.64
C MET A 62 1.08 -2.40 -5.10
N PHE A 63 1.75 -1.54 -5.87
CA PHE A 63 2.98 -0.88 -5.44
C PHE A 63 2.76 -0.06 -4.16
N TYR A 64 1.68 0.74 -4.12
CA TYR A 64 1.37 1.55 -2.93
C TYR A 64 0.93 0.69 -1.74
N SER A 65 0.24 -0.43 -1.96
CA SER A 65 -0.07 -1.41 -0.92
C SER A 65 1.20 -2.03 -0.33
N ASN A 66 2.14 -2.47 -1.17
CA ASN A 66 3.41 -3.04 -0.74
C ASN A 66 4.26 -2.01 0.02
N ARG A 67 4.23 -0.74 -0.40
CA ARG A 67 4.89 0.35 0.33
C ARG A 67 4.31 0.52 1.74
N GLY A 68 2.99 0.43 1.88
CA GLY A 68 2.32 0.46 3.19
C GLY A 68 2.71 -0.73 4.07
N ALA A 69 2.80 -1.93 3.50
CA ALA A 69 3.28 -3.11 4.22
C ALA A 69 4.72 -2.91 4.73
N MET A 70 5.61 -2.37 3.88
CA MET A 70 6.98 -2.04 4.29
C MET A 70 7.03 -1.02 5.44
N GLU A 71 6.15 -0.02 5.44
CA GLU A 71 6.07 0.94 6.55
C GLU A 71 5.65 0.26 7.86
N ASN A 72 4.74 -0.72 7.80
CA ASN A 72 4.36 -1.52 8.96
C ASN A 72 5.53 -2.37 9.47
N PHE A 73 6.30 -3.01 8.59
CA PHE A 73 7.51 -3.72 8.99
C PHE A 73 8.51 -2.79 9.69
N ILE A 74 8.75 -1.59 9.16
CA ILE A 74 9.64 -0.62 9.82
C ILE A 74 9.11 -0.21 11.21
N LYS A 75 7.79 0.01 11.32
CA LYS A 75 7.14 0.34 12.60
C LYS A 75 7.27 -0.81 13.61
N GLU A 76 7.09 -2.04 13.17
CA GLU A 76 7.25 -3.24 13.98
C GLU A 76 8.71 -3.45 14.37
N SER A 77 9.67 -3.26 13.46
CA SER A 77 11.10 -3.34 13.79
C SER A 77 11.50 -2.29 14.84
N LYS A 78 10.98 -1.08 14.74
CA LYS A 78 11.24 -0.02 15.73
C LYS A 78 10.59 -0.29 17.08
N LYS A 79 9.38 -0.86 17.12
CA LYS A 79 8.63 -1.07 18.38
C LYS A 79 8.90 -2.43 19.03
N GLY A 80 8.98 -3.48 18.22
CA GLY A 80 9.14 -4.88 18.64
C GLY A 80 10.58 -5.28 18.90
N PHE A 81 11.56 -4.65 18.23
CA PHE A 81 12.98 -4.95 18.39
C PHE A 81 13.81 -3.77 18.88
N ASP A 82 13.15 -2.68 19.31
CA ASP A 82 13.73 -1.42 19.75
C ASP A 82 14.87 -0.91 18.83
N PHE A 83 14.73 -1.07 17.50
CA PHE A 83 15.69 -0.51 16.53
C PHE A 83 15.75 1.02 16.54
N ASN A 84 15.00 1.66 17.42
CA ASN A 84 15.09 3.09 17.69
C ASN A 84 16.26 3.44 18.64
N SER A 85 16.80 2.45 19.37
CA SER A 85 18.00 2.62 20.21
C SER A 85 18.99 1.48 19.91
N LEU A 86 20.12 1.81 19.30
CA LEU A 86 21.20 0.84 19.09
C LEU A 86 22.22 1.01 20.22
N SER A 87 22.69 -0.10 20.78
CA SER A 87 23.43 -0.12 22.04
C SER A 87 24.82 0.51 21.97
N SER A 88 25.33 0.81 20.77
CA SER A 88 26.67 1.38 20.58
C SER A 88 26.66 2.74 19.90
N THR A 89 27.65 3.56 20.23
CA THR A 89 27.90 4.86 19.57
C THR A 89 28.55 4.70 18.19
N ASN A 90 29.06 3.51 17.86
CA ASN A 90 29.80 3.23 16.63
C ASN A 90 28.88 2.66 15.53
N TYR A 91 28.79 3.37 14.41
CA TYR A 91 27.99 3.00 13.24
C TYR A 91 28.28 1.58 12.72
N ILE A 92 29.55 1.15 12.72
CA ILE A 92 29.94 -0.16 12.17
C ILE A 92 29.40 -1.31 13.04
N ALA A 93 29.48 -1.17 14.36
CA ALA A 93 28.98 -2.18 15.29
C ALA A 93 27.45 -2.32 15.20
N ASN A 94 26.74 -1.20 15.12
CA ASN A 94 25.30 -1.14 14.90
C ASN A 94 24.88 -1.77 13.55
N LYS A 95 25.65 -1.52 12.49
CA LYS A 95 25.40 -2.11 11.17
C LYS A 95 25.59 -3.63 11.17
N LEU A 96 26.59 -4.15 11.88
CA LEU A 96 26.82 -5.59 12.02
C LEU A 96 25.67 -6.28 12.77
N GLN A 97 25.19 -5.68 13.87
CA GLN A 97 24.06 -6.20 14.63
C GLN A 97 22.77 -6.27 13.78
N LEU A 98 22.47 -5.19 13.05
CA LEU A 98 21.34 -5.17 12.12
C LEU A 98 21.48 -6.21 11.01
N ALA A 99 22.68 -6.40 10.46
CA ALA A 99 22.94 -7.41 9.44
C ALA A 99 22.72 -8.84 9.96
N MET A 100 23.22 -9.16 11.15
CA MET A 100 22.97 -10.47 11.80
C MET A 100 21.50 -10.72 12.09
N LEU A 101 20.76 -9.72 12.60
CA LEU A 101 19.33 -9.86 12.83
C LEU A 101 18.56 -10.04 11.52
N SER A 102 18.89 -9.27 10.47
CA SER A 102 18.26 -9.40 9.16
C SER A 102 18.52 -10.76 8.51
N TYR A 103 19.69 -11.36 8.74
CA TYR A 103 20.01 -12.70 8.28
C TYR A 103 19.06 -13.76 8.88
N ASN A 104 18.70 -13.61 10.16
CA ASN A 104 17.78 -14.52 10.84
C ASN A 104 16.32 -14.38 10.40
N PHE A 105 15.92 -13.26 9.78
CA PHE A 105 14.58 -13.09 9.20
C PHE A 105 14.43 -13.73 7.81
N ASN A 106 15.54 -14.04 7.13
CA ASN A 106 15.57 -14.57 5.77
C ASN A 106 15.86 -16.08 5.70
N ASN A 107 15.63 -16.80 6.80
CA ASN A 107 15.76 -18.25 6.93
C ASN A 107 14.50 -18.80 7.62
#